data_AF-A0A1I7I867-F1
#
_entry.id   AF-A0A1I7I867-F1
#
_cell.length_a   1.000
_cell.length_b   1.000
_cell.length_c   1.000
_cell.angle_alpha   90.00
_cell.angle_beta   90.00
_cell.angle_gamma   90.00
#
_symmetry.space_group_name_H-M   'P 1'
#
loop_
_entity.id
_entity.type
_entity.pdbx_description
1 polymer ?
#
loop_
_entity_poly.entity_id
_entity_poly.type
_entity_poly.pdbx_seq_one_letter_code
_entity_poly.pdbx_strand_id
1 'polypeptide(L)' 'MTLEQAPPEVQLAVDLIYLLECNEISPAIALAALEIVKHDFQGKLEKQTQ' A
#
# COMPACT_ATOMS: atom_id res chain seq x y z
N MET A 1 13.97 0.78 17.89
CA MET A 1 13.87 1.13 16.46
C MET A 1 12.56 1.88 16.31
N THR A 2 12.62 3.18 16.03
CA THR A 2 11.43 4.00 15.81
C THR A 2 10.92 3.78 14.39
N LEU A 3 9.61 3.91 14.17
CA LEU A 3 8.98 3.73 12.85
C LEU A 3 9.62 4.64 11.77
N GLU A 4 10.10 5.82 12.18
CA GLU A 4 10.81 6.78 11.33
C GLU A 4 12.13 6.26 10.74
N GLN A 5 12.71 5.20 11.31
CA GLN A 5 13.94 4.56 10.83
C GLN A 5 13.68 3.34 9.94
N ALA A 6 12.42 2.97 9.73
CA ALA A 6 12.06 1.81 8.91
C ALA A 6 12.25 2.13 7.41
N PRO A 7 12.37 1.10 6.55
CA PRO A 7 12.35 1.31 5.10
C PRO A 7 11.10 2.08 4.64
N PRO A 8 11.18 2.92 3.60
CA PRO A 8 10.05 3.74 3.13
C PRO A 8 8.78 2.92 2.84
N GLU A 9 8.94 1.71 2.30
CA GLU A 9 7.83 0.79 2.02
C GLU A 9 7.13 0.29 3.29
N VAL A 10 7.87 0.14 4.39
CA VAL A 10 7.32 -0.26 5.69
C VAL A 10 6.57 0.89 6.33
N GLN A 11 7.12 2.11 6.27
CA GLN A 11 6.45 3.32 6.78
C GLN A 11 5.12 3.54 6.04
N LEU A 12 5.15 3.48 4.71
CA LEU A 12 3.95 3.62 3.88
C LEU A 12 2.92 2.54 4.16
N ALA A 13 3.34 1.29 4.37
CA ALA A 13 2.41 0.22 4.72
C ALA A 13 1.70 0.49 6.05
N VAL A 14 2.40 1.02 7.05
CA VAL A 14 1.80 1.39 8.35
C VAL A 14 0.80 2.54 8.19
N ASP A 15 1.14 3.58 7.42
CA ASP A 15 0.23 4.70 7.15
C ASP A 15 -1.04 4.24 6.42
N LEU A 16 -0.89 3.34 5.44
CA LEU A 16 -2.03 2.77 4.71
C LEU A 16 -2.92 1.92 5.61
N ILE A 17 -2.34 1.09 6.49
CA ILE A 17 -3.11 0.30 7.45
C ILE A 17 -3.91 1.22 8.38
N TYR A 18 -3.25 2.24 8.94
CA TYR A 18 -3.91 3.22 9.79
C TYR A 18 -5.08 3.91 9.07
N LEU A 19 -4.88 4.35 7.83
CA LEU A 19 -5.93 4.98 7.03
C LEU A 19 -7.13 4.02 6.82
N LEU A 20 -6.87 2.76 6.47
CA LEU A 20 -7.92 1.76 6.22
C LEU A 20 -8.71 1.44 7.50
N GLU A 21 -8.03 1.31 8.62
CA GLU A 21 -8.65 1.08 9.94
C GLU A 21 -9.49 2.28 10.37
N CYS A 22 -8.99 3.52 10.19
CA CYS A 22 -9.74 4.74 10.50
C CYS A 22 -11.02 4.89 9.67
N ASN A 23 -11.08 4.29 8.49
CA ASN A 23 -12.27 4.28 7.62
C ASN A 23 -13.11 3.00 7.81
N GLU A 24 -12.83 2.20 8.84
CA GLU A 24 -13.54 0.96 9.16
C GLU A 24 -13.60 -0.03 7.99
N ILE A 25 -12.58 -0.02 7.13
CA ILE A 25 -12.52 -0.89 5.96
C ILE A 25 -12.18 -2.31 6.40
N SER A 26 -13.05 -3.26 6.06
CA SER A 26 -12.79 -4.66 6.39
C SER A 26 -11.50 -5.16 5.71
N PRO A 27 -10.71 -6.04 6.38
CA PRO A 27 -9.47 -6.56 5.82
C PRO A 27 -9.63 -7.24 4.45
N ALA A 28 -10.77 -7.91 4.21
CA ALA A 28 -11.05 -8.55 2.92
C ALA A 28 -11.17 -7.52 1.78
N ILE A 29 -11.85 -6.40 2.02
CA ILE A 29 -11.99 -5.31 1.05
C ILE A 29 -10.66 -4.57 0.88
N ALA A 30 -9.93 -4.32 1.97
CA ALA A 30 -8.61 -3.73 1.93
C ALA A 30 -7.64 -4.54 1.05
N LEU A 31 -7.57 -5.85 1.25
CA LEU A 31 -6.72 -6.75 0.44
C LEU A 31 -7.13 -6.74 -1.04
N ALA A 32 -8.43 -6.79 -1.34
CA ALA A 32 -8.90 -6.71 -2.73
C ALA A 32 -8.54 -5.38 -3.40
N ALA A 33 -8.65 -4.26 -2.67
CA ALA A 33 -8.26 -2.94 -3.17
C ALA A 33 -6.74 -2.83 -3.37
N LEU A 34 -5.94 -3.35 -2.43
CA LEU A 34 -4.47 -3.36 -2.54
C LEU A 34 -3.99 -4.19 -3.74
N GLU A 35 -4.66 -5.29 -4.08
CA GLU A 35 -4.37 -6.04 -5.30
C GLU A 35 -4.62 -5.22 -6.57
N ILE A 36 -5.70 -4.44 -6.63
CA ILE A 36 -5.96 -3.54 -7.77
C ILE A 36 -4.85 -2.47 -7.87
N VAL A 37 -4.50 -1.85 -6.75
CA VAL A 37 -3.43 -0.85 -6.67
C VAL A 37 -2.09 -1.44 -7.12
N LYS A 38 -1.76 -2.66 -6.67
CA LYS A 38 -0.54 -3.37 -7.07
C LYS A 38 -0.46 -3.53 -8.59
N HIS A 39 -1.52 -3.99 -9.23
CA HIS A 39 -1.56 -4.16 -10.69
C HIS A 39 -1.41 -2.83 -11.44
N ASP A 40 -2.01 -1.74 -10.95
CA ASP A 40 -1.85 -0.41 -11.55
C ASP A 40 -0.40 0.07 -11.52
N PHE A 41 0.28 -0.08 -10.37
CA PHE A 41 1.70 0.29 -10.26
C PHE A 41 2.61 -0.62 -11.08
N GLN A 42 2.32 -1.93 -11.15
CA GLN A 42 3.04 -2.85 -12.03
C GLN A 42 2.94 -2.40 -13.50
N GLY A 43 1.74 -2.08 -13.97
CA GLY A 43 1.54 -1.57 -15.33
C GLY A 43 2.24 -0.23 -15.60
N LYS A 44 2.38 0.64 -14.58
CA LYS A 44 3.17 1.88 -14.68
C LYS A 44 4.67 1.60 -14.80
N LEU A 45 5.20 0.67 -14.01
CA LEU A 45 6.60 0.26 -14.09
C LEU A 45 6.95 -0.34 -15.46
N GLU A 46 6.05 -1.16 -16.01
CA GLU A 46 6.22 -1.73 -17.35
C GLU A 46 6.25 -0.63 -18.43
N LYS A 47 5.36 0.37 -18.33
CA LYS A 47 5.34 1.52 -19.24
C LYS A 47 6.53 2.46 -19.09
N GLN A 48 7.14 2.56 -17.91
CA GLN A 48 8.35 3.36 -17.68
C GLN A 48 9.62 2.70 -18.25
N THR A 49 9.56 1.41 -18.56
CA THR A 49 10.70 0.63 -19.09
C THR A 49 10.67 0.52 -20.62
N GLN A 50 9.67 1.12 -21.27
CA GLN A 50 9.44 1.11 -22.72
C GLN A 50 9.66 2.49 -23.34
#